data_AF-A0A8C4RAZ4-F1
#
_entry.id   AF-A0A8C4RAZ4-F1
#
_cell.length_a   1.000
_cell.length_b   1.000
_cell.length_c   1.000
_cell.angle_alpha   90.00
_cell.angle_beta   90.00
_cell.angle_gamma   90.00
#
_symmetry.space_group_name_H-M   'P 1'
#
loop_
_entity.id
_entity.type
_entity.pdbx_description
1 polymer ?
#
loop_
_entity_poly.entity_id
_entity_poly.type
_entity_poly.pdbx_seq_one_letter_code
_entity_poly.pdbx_strand_id
1 'polypeptide(L)'
;MGLQWTVVASFLYCEMLLILILYSSLISPSRWQKIFKSHLLNCTISYLNPCFLVFIIFIVILFADAIHEIRKYSDYDTHAIANMVSTTSDKMHMKLFRAQRNFYISGFSLLFWLIIRRLVMLISQQARLHLDSEVLEEQLQSADAAIKKCMKENKVQQEVVSQVDVAGLIPNKKELETDIAKVIKELEIVRKALDECLSEMQCVKDKAEGLSHEYRHLLTEHEQMQCSCFPPRVKREK
;
A
#
# COMPACT_ATOMS: atom_id res chain seq x y z
N MET A 1 8.76 30.61 25.15
CA MET A 1 8.42 29.17 25.22
C MET A 1 9.70 28.40 25.48
N GLY A 2 9.64 27.22 26.11
CA GLY A 2 10.85 26.39 26.26
C GLY A 2 11.37 25.95 24.89
N LEU A 3 12.69 25.78 24.75
CA LEU A 3 13.35 25.39 23.49
C LEU A 3 12.71 24.14 22.85
N GLN A 4 12.29 23.18 23.68
CA GLN A 4 11.57 21.98 23.25
C GLN A 4 10.32 22.29 22.40
N TRP A 5 9.51 23.27 22.83
CA TRP A 5 8.25 23.60 22.16
C TRP A 5 8.48 24.39 20.87
N THR A 6 9.58 25.14 20.79
CA THR A 6 9.99 25.82 19.55
C THR A 6 10.42 24.81 18.48
N VAL A 7 11.15 23.76 18.88
CA VAL A 7 11.55 22.68 17.95
C VAL A 7 10.32 21.94 17.42
N VAL A 8 9.39 21.55 18.30
CA VAL A 8 8.15 20.87 17.88
C VAL A 8 7.29 21.79 17.00
N ALA A 9 7.19 23.08 17.31
CA ALA A 9 6.46 24.04 16.48
C ALA A 9 7.12 24.22 15.10
N SER A 10 8.45 24.30 15.03
CA SER A 10 9.16 24.36 13.75
C SER A 10 8.89 23.13 12.90
N PHE A 11 8.91 21.94 13.53
CA PHE A 11 8.59 20.69 12.85
C PHE A 11 7.15 20.70 12.32
N LEU A 12 6.17 21.11 13.12
CA LEU A 12 4.78 21.26 12.71
C LEU A 12 4.63 22.19 11.49
N TYR A 13 5.34 23.33 11.46
CA TYR A 13 5.29 24.23 10.31
C TYR A 13 5.89 23.62 9.05
N CYS A 14 6.97 22.85 9.17
CA CYS A 14 7.53 22.09 8.06
C CYS A 14 6.54 21.04 7.55
N GLU A 15 5.87 20.31 8.43
CA GLU A 15 4.83 19.32 8.05
C GLU A 15 3.66 19.99 7.31
N MET A 16 3.18 21.13 7.83
CA MET A 16 2.12 21.91 7.19
C MET A 16 2.50 22.36 5.79
N LEU A 17 3.71 22.90 5.61
CA LEU A 17 4.21 23.33 4.32
C LEU A 17 4.35 22.14 3.36
N LEU A 18 4.81 21.00 3.86
CA LEU A 18 4.90 19.77 3.07
C LEU A 18 3.52 19.28 2.63
N ILE A 19 2.51 19.29 3.51
CA ILE A 19 1.12 18.95 3.16
C ILE A 19 0.58 19.90 2.10
N LEU A 20 0.82 21.21 2.24
CA LEU A 20 0.40 22.19 1.24
C LEU A 20 1.05 21.93 -0.12
N ILE A 21 2.33 21.58 -0.15
CA ILE A 21 3.03 21.20 -1.38
C ILE A 21 2.45 19.91 -1.97
N LEU A 22 2.17 18.90 -1.16
CA LEU A 22 1.58 17.63 -1.62
C LEU A 22 0.12 17.79 -2.09
N TYR A 23 -0.65 18.66 -1.45
CA TYR A 23 -2.04 18.95 -1.81
C TYR A 23 -2.14 19.84 -3.04
N SER A 24 -1.15 20.72 -3.25
CA SER A 24 -1.11 21.56 -4.42
C SER A 24 -1.06 20.69 -5.69
N SER A 25 -2.13 20.80 -6.50
CA SER A 25 -2.31 20.12 -7.80
C SER A 25 -1.21 20.45 -8.84
N LEU A 26 -0.19 21.23 -8.47
CA LEU A 26 0.91 21.66 -9.34
C LEU A 26 1.85 20.53 -9.78
N ILE A 27 1.88 19.39 -9.07
CA ILE A 27 2.79 18.28 -9.38
C ILE A 27 2.01 16.99 -9.65
N SER A 28 2.03 16.55 -10.91
CA SER A 28 1.51 15.24 -11.33
C SER A 28 2.17 14.08 -10.54
N PRO A 29 1.42 13.01 -10.20
CA PRO A 29 1.95 11.83 -9.50
C PRO A 29 3.23 11.26 -10.13
N SER A 30 3.37 11.33 -11.46
CA SER A 30 4.55 10.84 -12.19
C SER A 30 5.81 11.66 -11.90
N ARG A 31 5.68 12.96 -11.62
CA ARG A 31 6.83 13.82 -11.22
C ARG A 31 7.27 13.53 -9.79
N TRP A 32 6.30 13.35 -8.88
CA TRP A 32 6.58 12.89 -7.52
C TRP A 32 7.30 11.55 -7.52
N GLN A 33 6.91 10.61 -8.38
CA GLN A 33 7.59 9.32 -8.47
C GLN A 33 9.05 9.45 -8.90
N LYS A 34 9.37 10.31 -9.87
CA LYS A 34 10.77 10.56 -10.26
C LYS A 34 11.58 11.17 -9.11
N ILE A 35 10.98 12.07 -8.34
CA ILE A 35 11.58 12.67 -7.15
C ILE A 35 11.79 11.60 -6.07
N PHE A 36 10.76 10.84 -5.69
CA PHE A 36 10.85 9.78 -4.69
C PHE A 36 11.81 8.64 -5.08
N LYS A 37 11.91 8.33 -6.38
CA LYS A 37 12.82 7.29 -6.90
C LYS A 37 14.26 7.79 -7.08
N SER A 38 14.52 9.08 -6.87
CA SER A 38 15.88 9.63 -6.94
C SER A 38 16.78 9.02 -5.85
N HIS A 39 18.03 8.72 -6.21
CA HIS A 39 18.99 8.10 -5.31
C HIS A 39 19.22 8.95 -4.03
N LEU A 40 19.17 10.27 -4.17
CA LEU A 40 19.34 11.20 -3.05
C LEU A 40 18.20 11.08 -2.03
N LEU A 41 16.95 10.99 -2.47
CA LEU A 41 15.82 10.86 -1.56
C LEU A 41 15.72 9.48 -0.94
N ASN A 42 15.99 8.40 -1.67
CA ASN A 42 16.01 7.06 -1.08
C ASN A 42 17.14 6.89 -0.04
N CYS A 43 18.33 7.44 -0.32
CA CYS A 43 19.43 7.48 0.63
C CYS A 43 19.03 8.28 1.88
N THR A 44 18.49 9.48 1.67
CA THR A 44 18.02 10.37 2.75
C THR A 44 16.93 9.72 3.60
N ILE A 45 15.94 9.06 2.99
CA ILE A 45 14.87 8.34 3.69
C ILE A 45 15.44 7.17 4.50
N SER A 46 16.40 6.41 3.96
CA SER A 46 16.99 5.26 4.67
C SER A 46 17.70 5.68 5.96
N TYR A 47 18.48 6.77 5.92
CA TYR A 47 19.15 7.32 7.10
C TYR A 47 18.21 8.07 8.05
N LEU A 48 17.23 8.80 7.52
CA LEU A 48 16.29 9.57 8.34
C LEU A 48 15.21 8.71 8.98
N ASN A 49 14.82 7.58 8.40
CA ASN A 49 13.72 6.76 8.92
C ASN A 49 13.90 6.34 10.40
N PRO A 50 15.04 5.79 10.85
CA PRO A 50 15.23 5.45 12.27
C PRO A 50 15.29 6.69 13.17
N CYS A 51 15.98 7.76 12.74
CA CYS A 51 16.07 9.03 13.47
C CYS A 51 14.68 9.68 13.64
N PHE A 52 13.89 9.66 12.57
CA PHE A 52 12.54 10.18 12.51
C PHE A 52 11.58 9.39 13.40
N LEU A 53 11.70 8.06 13.45
CA LEU A 53 10.90 7.22 14.36
C LEU A 53 11.17 7.57 15.83
N VAL A 54 12.45 7.74 16.21
CA VAL A 54 12.82 8.18 17.56
C VAL A 54 12.23 9.57 17.86
N PHE A 55 12.27 10.47 16.88
CA PHE A 55 11.68 11.80 17.02
C PHE A 55 10.15 11.78 17.19
N ILE A 56 9.44 10.89 16.48
CA ILE A 56 8.01 10.69 16.67
C ILE A 56 7.71 10.16 18.08
N ILE A 57 8.48 9.19 18.58
CA ILE A 57 8.33 8.70 19.97
C ILE A 57 8.51 9.86 20.96
N PHE A 58 9.50 10.73 20.73
CA PHE A 58 9.72 11.91 21.54
C PHE A 58 8.50 12.87 21.54
N ILE A 59 7.88 13.11 20.37
CA ILE A 59 6.65 13.91 20.29
C ILE A 59 5.48 13.24 21.03
N VAL A 60 5.35 11.92 20.95
CA VAL A 60 4.31 11.17 21.69
C VAL A 60 4.48 11.34 23.19
N ILE A 61 5.72 11.31 23.70
CA ILE A 61 6.01 11.56 25.13
C ILE A 61 5.62 12.99 25.52
N LEU A 62 5.99 14.00 24.71
CA LEU A 62 5.60 15.40 24.97
C LEU A 62 4.08 15.61 24.90
N PHE A 63 3.40 14.88 24.01
CA PHE A 63 1.94 14.91 23.92
C PHE A 63 1.30 14.32 25.17
N ALA A 64 1.82 13.19 25.68
CA ALA A 64 1.37 12.59 26.93
C ALA A 64 1.65 13.50 28.14
N ASP A 65 2.80 14.17 28.17
CA ASP A 65 3.15 15.17 29.19
C ASP A 65 2.16 16.34 29.15
N ALA A 66 1.83 16.87 27.96
CA ALA A 66 0.86 17.93 27.81
C ALA A 66 -0.55 17.51 28.26
N ILE A 67 -0.98 16.27 27.98
CA ILE A 67 -2.26 15.72 28.50
C ILE A 67 -2.23 15.66 30.02
N HIS A 68 -1.14 15.16 30.59
CA HIS A 68 -0.99 15.07 32.04
C HIS A 68 -1.01 16.47 32.67
N GLU A 69 -0.30 17.43 32.07
CA GLU A 69 -0.23 18.82 32.51
C GLU A 69 -1.61 19.51 32.46
N ILE A 70 -2.40 19.30 31.39
CA ILE A 70 -3.78 19.81 31.29
C ILE A 70 -4.66 19.21 32.38
N ARG A 71 -4.64 17.87 32.56
CA ARG A 71 -5.46 17.20 33.57
C ARG A 71 -5.10 17.68 34.97
N LYS A 72 -3.80 17.73 35.27
CA LYS A 72 -3.27 18.21 36.55
C LYS A 72 -3.78 19.61 36.84
N TYR A 73 -3.56 20.58 35.95
CA TYR A 73 -3.95 21.95 36.22
C TYR A 73 -5.47 22.18 36.14
N SER A 74 -6.22 21.38 35.39
CA SER A 74 -7.69 21.42 35.35
C SER A 74 -8.32 20.98 36.68
N ASP A 75 -7.77 19.94 37.30
CA ASP A 75 -8.27 19.41 38.57
C ASP A 75 -7.96 20.38 39.73
N TYR A 76 -6.76 20.97 39.72
CA TYR A 76 -6.39 22.02 40.67
C TYR A 76 -7.21 23.31 40.49
N ASP A 77 -7.58 23.69 39.27
CA ASP A 77 -8.41 24.89 39.01
C ASP A 77 -9.76 24.79 39.75
N THR A 78 -10.39 23.61 39.68
CA THR A 78 -11.70 23.36 40.28
C THR A 78 -11.67 23.42 41.81
N HIS A 79 -10.58 22.95 42.43
CA HIS A 79 -10.41 22.93 43.88
C HIS A 79 -9.82 24.22 44.48
N ALA A 80 -9.02 24.98 43.72
CA ALA A 80 -8.37 26.20 44.19
C ALA A 80 -9.24 27.46 44.10
N ILE A 81 -10.14 27.54 43.11
CA ILE A 81 -11.13 28.64 42.97
C ILE A 81 -12.01 28.75 44.23
N ALA A 82 -12.23 27.64 44.94
CA ALA A 82 -13.02 27.63 46.18
C ALA A 82 -12.31 28.25 47.41
N ASN A 83 -10.97 28.32 47.43
CA ASN A 83 -10.21 28.56 48.68
C ASN A 83 -9.03 29.56 48.59
N MET A 84 -8.77 30.21 47.44
CA MET A 84 -7.51 30.96 47.23
C MET A 84 -7.67 32.41 46.73
N VAL A 85 -6.72 33.29 47.10
CA VAL A 85 -6.62 34.71 46.69
C VAL A 85 -6.49 34.85 45.17
N SER A 86 -7.22 35.81 44.58
CA SER A 86 -7.34 36.07 43.13
C SER A 86 -6.02 36.00 42.34
N THR A 87 -4.93 36.51 42.89
CA THR A 87 -3.60 36.55 42.25
C THR A 87 -2.98 35.15 41.99
N THR A 88 -3.41 34.10 42.69
CA THR A 88 -2.93 32.72 42.43
C THR A 88 -3.75 32.00 41.38
N SER A 89 -5.06 32.31 41.30
CA SER A 89 -5.95 31.83 40.24
C SER A 89 -5.42 32.24 38.86
N ASP A 90 -4.99 33.49 38.70
CA ASP A 90 -4.46 34.00 37.43
C ASP A 90 -3.20 33.26 36.97
N LYS A 91 -2.30 32.91 37.90
CA LYS A 91 -1.08 32.14 37.60
C LYS A 91 -1.39 30.71 37.18
N MET A 92 -2.47 30.12 37.70
CA MET A 92 -2.92 28.77 37.34
C MET A 92 -3.59 28.74 35.97
N HIS A 93 -4.50 29.67 35.69
CA HIS A 93 -5.07 29.80 34.34
C HIS A 93 -3.98 30.00 33.28
N MET A 94 -2.96 30.80 33.57
CA MET A 94 -1.84 31.01 32.63
C MET A 94 -1.02 29.73 32.37
N LYS A 95 -0.92 28.82 33.34
CA LYS A 95 -0.29 27.50 33.14
C LYS A 95 -1.20 26.55 32.37
N LEU A 96 -2.50 26.58 32.62
CA LEU A 96 -3.48 25.78 31.88
C LEU A 96 -3.50 26.15 30.38
N PHE A 97 -3.54 27.45 30.05
CA PHE A 97 -3.46 27.91 28.65
C PHE A 97 -2.14 27.51 27.97
N ARG A 98 -1.05 27.47 28.72
CA ARG A 98 0.24 26.99 28.21
C ARG A 98 0.17 25.50 27.86
N ALA A 99 -0.37 24.68 28.76
CA ALA A 99 -0.53 23.25 28.56
C ALA A 99 -1.47 22.95 27.38
N GLN A 100 -2.60 23.66 27.27
CA GLN A 100 -3.53 23.55 26.14
C GLN A 100 -2.87 23.84 24.79
N ARG A 101 -2.11 24.94 24.66
CA ARG A 101 -1.41 25.24 23.41
C ARG A 101 -0.37 24.17 23.08
N ASN A 102 0.39 23.71 24.08
CA ASN A 102 1.42 22.69 23.91
C ASN A 102 0.82 21.35 23.46
N PHE A 103 -0.35 20.98 23.98
CA PHE A 103 -1.14 19.84 23.53
C PHE A 103 -1.56 19.98 22.07
N TYR A 104 -2.07 21.14 21.64
CA TYR A 104 -2.42 21.34 20.24
C TYR A 104 -1.20 21.24 19.32
N ILE A 105 -0.07 21.85 19.68
CA ILE A 105 1.15 21.80 18.86
C ILE A 105 1.64 20.36 18.68
N SER A 106 1.75 19.60 19.76
CA SER A 106 2.21 18.20 19.71
C SER A 106 1.18 17.27 19.06
N GLY A 107 -0.11 17.48 19.33
CA GLY A 107 -1.20 16.68 18.76
C GLY A 107 -1.37 16.89 17.25
N PHE A 108 -1.32 18.14 16.78
CA PHE A 108 -1.40 18.41 15.34
C PHE A 108 -0.18 17.86 14.58
N SER A 109 1.00 17.86 15.20
CA SER A 109 2.19 17.28 14.57
C SER A 109 2.05 15.78 14.37
N LEU A 110 1.56 15.05 15.39
CA LEU A 110 1.26 13.63 15.25
C LEU A 110 0.19 13.35 14.18
N LEU A 111 -0.84 14.20 14.12
CA LEU A 111 -1.90 14.08 13.11
C LEU A 111 -1.35 14.30 11.69
N PHE A 112 -0.56 15.36 11.48
CA PHE A 112 0.02 15.66 10.18
C PHE A 112 1.03 14.61 9.74
N TRP A 113 1.80 14.06 10.66
CA TRP A 113 2.65 12.91 10.36
C TRP A 113 1.85 11.73 9.78
N LEU A 114 0.72 11.37 10.39
CA LEU A 114 -0.15 10.30 9.87
C LEU A 114 -0.72 10.64 8.49
N ILE A 115 -1.15 11.89 8.30
CA ILE A 115 -1.68 12.38 7.02
C ILE A 115 -0.60 12.30 5.94
N ILE A 116 0.60 12.81 6.19
CA ILE A 116 1.74 12.77 5.26
C ILE A 116 2.07 11.32 4.90
N ARG A 117 2.19 10.43 5.89
CA ARG A 117 2.46 9.00 5.64
C ARG A 117 1.41 8.39 4.71
N ARG A 118 0.13 8.69 4.95
CA ARG A 118 -0.97 8.21 4.11
C ARG A 118 -0.91 8.80 2.70
N LEU A 119 -0.65 10.10 2.57
CA LEU A 119 -0.54 10.79 1.28
C LEU A 119 0.61 10.22 0.44
N VAL A 120 1.79 10.03 1.03
CA VAL A 120 2.96 9.46 0.33
C VAL A 120 2.66 8.03 -0.17
N MET A 121 1.98 7.23 0.65
CA MET A 121 1.57 5.88 0.24
C MET A 121 0.60 5.92 -0.95
N LEU A 122 -0.42 6.78 -0.89
CA LEU A 122 -1.40 6.94 -1.96
C LEU A 122 -0.76 7.42 -3.26
N ILE A 123 0.11 8.43 -3.20
CA ILE A 123 0.84 8.94 -4.37
C ILE A 123 1.72 7.83 -4.98
N SER A 124 2.38 7.05 -4.13
CA SER A 124 3.23 5.93 -4.58
C SER A 124 2.40 4.82 -5.24
N GLN A 125 1.20 4.53 -4.74
CA GLN A 125 0.27 3.57 -5.35
C GLN A 125 -0.25 4.08 -6.69
N GLN A 126 -0.70 5.34 -6.74
CA GLN A 126 -1.21 5.97 -7.95
C GLN A 126 -0.15 6.01 -9.05
N ALA A 127 1.10 6.32 -8.71
CA ALA A 127 2.19 6.32 -9.67
C ALA A 127 2.55 4.93 -10.20
N ARG A 128 2.46 3.88 -9.38
CA ARG A 128 2.62 2.48 -9.85
C ARG A 128 1.53 2.09 -10.84
N LEU A 129 0.27 2.36 -10.50
CA LEU A 129 -0.87 2.09 -11.38
C LEU A 129 -0.73 2.81 -12.73
N HIS A 130 -0.23 4.05 -12.72
CA HIS A 130 -0.04 4.83 -13.93
C HIS A 130 1.07 4.28 -14.85
N LEU A 131 2.13 3.70 -14.26
CA LEU A 131 3.15 3.00 -15.03
C LEU A 131 2.66 1.65 -15.54
N ASP A 132 1.91 0.89 -14.72
CA ASP A 132 1.37 -0.41 -15.10
C ASP A 132 0.39 -0.26 -16.29
N SER A 133 -0.41 0.80 -16.32
CA SER A 133 -1.29 1.10 -17.47
C SER A 133 -0.50 1.45 -18.73
N GLU A 134 0.57 2.23 -18.62
CA GLU A 134 1.41 2.61 -19.78
C GLU A 134 2.13 1.39 -20.36
N VAL A 135 2.68 0.53 -19.51
CA VAL A 135 3.31 -0.74 -19.94
C VAL A 135 2.28 -1.68 -20.55
N LEU A 136 1.06 -1.75 -20.00
CA LEU A 136 -0.01 -2.59 -20.55
C LEU A 136 -0.43 -2.09 -21.95
N GLU A 137 -0.54 -0.79 -22.16
CA GLU A 137 -0.83 -0.21 -23.47
C GLU A 137 0.27 -0.50 -24.49
N GLU A 138 1.55 -0.35 -24.12
CA GLU A 138 2.69 -0.71 -24.98
C GLU A 138 2.68 -2.20 -25.34
N GLN A 139 2.41 -3.08 -24.37
CA GLN A 139 2.30 -4.51 -24.61
C GLN A 139 1.13 -4.83 -25.56
N LEU A 140 -0.03 -4.20 -25.38
CA LEU A 140 -1.19 -4.38 -26.26
C LEU A 140 -0.90 -3.89 -27.69
N GLN A 141 -0.23 -2.74 -27.83
CA GLN A 141 0.18 -2.22 -29.15
C GLN A 141 1.20 -3.13 -29.83
N SER A 142 2.17 -3.66 -29.08
CA SER A 142 3.16 -4.59 -29.62
C SER A 142 2.53 -5.93 -30.07
N ALA A 143 1.57 -6.44 -29.29
CA ALA A 143 0.79 -7.63 -29.63
C ALA A 143 -0.11 -7.39 -30.85
N ASP A 144 -0.79 -6.25 -30.94
CA ASP A 144 -1.62 -5.88 -32.08
C ASP A 144 -0.78 -5.70 -33.36
N ALA A 145 0.42 -5.11 -33.24
CA ALA A 145 1.36 -5.01 -34.35
C ALA A 145 1.85 -6.39 -34.83
N ALA A 146 2.14 -7.31 -33.92
CA ALA A 146 2.53 -8.69 -34.25
C ALA A 146 1.37 -9.47 -34.91
N ILE A 147 0.15 -9.34 -34.39
CA ILE A 147 -1.07 -9.93 -34.98
C ILE A 147 -1.28 -9.39 -36.40
N LYS A 148 -1.20 -8.07 -36.59
CA LYS A 148 -1.33 -7.43 -37.92
C LYS A 148 -0.26 -7.91 -38.88
N LYS A 149 0.98 -8.11 -38.43
CA LYS A 149 2.06 -8.65 -39.26
C LYS A 149 1.77 -10.09 -39.70
N CYS A 150 1.38 -10.96 -38.77
CA CYS A 150 0.99 -12.34 -39.06
C CYS A 150 -0.22 -12.43 -40.01
N MET A 151 -1.21 -11.56 -39.84
CA MET A 151 -2.36 -11.47 -40.76
C MET A 151 -1.94 -11.02 -42.18
N LYS A 152 -0.99 -10.08 -42.30
CA LYS A 152 -0.48 -9.64 -43.60
C LYS A 152 0.34 -10.74 -44.28
N GLU A 153 1.21 -11.42 -43.55
CA GLU A 153 2.00 -12.55 -44.07
C GLU A 153 1.09 -13.68 -44.55
N ASN A 154 0.04 -14.03 -43.81
CA ASN A 154 -0.96 -15.00 -44.25
C ASN A 154 -1.70 -14.58 -45.52
N LYS A 155 -2.10 -13.30 -45.65
CA LYS A 155 -2.75 -12.79 -46.87
C LYS A 155 -1.82 -12.85 -48.09
N VAL A 156 -0.56 -12.43 -47.92
CA VAL A 156 0.45 -12.52 -48.99
C VAL A 156 0.68 -13.97 -49.39
N GLN A 157 0.78 -14.88 -48.42
CA GLN A 157 0.93 -16.32 -48.70
C GLN A 157 -0.30 -16.88 -49.41
N GLN A 158 -1.51 -16.43 -49.07
CA GLN A 158 -2.75 -16.81 -49.75
C GLN A 158 -2.83 -16.25 -51.19
N GLU A 159 -2.38 -15.02 -51.42
CA GLU A 159 -2.28 -14.41 -52.76
C GLU A 159 -1.22 -15.10 -53.63
N VAL A 160 -0.05 -15.42 -53.07
CA VAL A 160 1.00 -16.20 -53.77
C VAL A 160 0.52 -17.60 -54.13
N VAL A 161 -0.24 -18.26 -53.24
CA VAL A 161 -0.89 -19.55 -53.52
C VAL A 161 -1.95 -19.43 -54.63
N SER A 162 -2.60 -18.26 -54.78
CA SER A 162 -3.60 -18.03 -55.83
C SER A 162 -3.00 -17.66 -57.21
N GLN A 163 -1.75 -17.19 -57.28
CA GLN A 163 -1.04 -16.88 -58.53
C GLN A 163 -0.22 -18.05 -59.09
N VAL A 164 0.01 -19.10 -58.30
CA VAL A 164 0.59 -20.36 -58.80
C VAL A 164 -0.54 -21.16 -59.43
N ASP A 165 -0.54 -21.24 -60.76
CA ASP A 165 -1.41 -22.11 -61.54
C ASP A 165 -1.38 -23.54 -60.98
N VAL A 166 -2.48 -23.92 -60.34
CA VAL A 166 -2.72 -25.26 -59.82
C VAL A 166 -3.11 -26.17 -60.98
N ALA A 167 -2.14 -26.49 -61.83
CA ALA A 167 -2.30 -27.51 -62.88
C ALA A 167 -1.08 -28.43 -63.03
N GLY A 168 0.03 -28.18 -62.34
CA GLY A 168 1.32 -28.80 -62.69
C GLY A 168 1.99 -29.76 -61.69
N LEU A 169 1.79 -29.64 -60.37
CA LEU A 169 2.64 -30.37 -59.41
C LEU A 169 1.82 -30.99 -58.27
N ILE A 170 1.26 -32.18 -58.55
CA ILE A 170 0.72 -33.09 -57.52
C ILE A 170 1.72 -34.24 -57.33
N PRO A 171 2.71 -34.07 -56.43
CA PRO A 171 3.18 -35.19 -55.64
C PRO A 171 2.95 -35.01 -54.13
N ASN A 172 2.71 -33.78 -53.63
CA ASN A 172 2.75 -33.51 -52.19
C ASN A 172 1.38 -33.32 -51.50
N LYS A 173 0.26 -33.45 -52.21
CA LYS A 173 -1.09 -33.29 -51.61
C LYS A 173 -1.36 -34.34 -50.52
N LYS A 174 -0.95 -35.58 -50.76
CA LYS A 174 -1.15 -36.68 -49.79
C LYS A 174 -0.26 -36.53 -48.57
N GLU A 175 0.98 -36.07 -48.73
CA GLU A 175 1.90 -35.84 -47.63
C GLU A 175 1.42 -34.66 -46.76
N LEU A 176 0.97 -33.57 -47.39
CA LEU A 176 0.38 -32.42 -46.71
C LEU A 176 -0.93 -32.79 -45.97
N GLU A 177 -1.79 -33.59 -46.58
CA GLU A 177 -3.00 -34.11 -45.91
C GLU A 177 -2.64 -35.00 -44.71
N THR A 178 -1.57 -35.79 -44.79
CA THR A 178 -1.08 -36.57 -43.63
C THR A 178 -0.49 -35.70 -42.54
N ASP A 179 0.23 -34.62 -42.87
CA ASP A 179 0.82 -33.72 -41.86
C ASP A 179 -0.25 -32.86 -41.18
N ILE A 180 -1.25 -32.38 -41.92
CA ILE A 180 -2.43 -31.73 -41.34
C ILE A 180 -3.14 -32.69 -40.37
N ALA A 181 -3.32 -33.95 -40.76
CA ALA A 181 -3.91 -34.96 -39.89
C ALA A 181 -3.07 -35.27 -38.64
N LYS A 182 -1.73 -35.21 -38.73
CA LYS A 182 -0.83 -35.35 -37.57
C LYS A 182 -0.96 -34.16 -36.61
N VAL A 183 -0.92 -32.93 -37.14
CA VAL A 183 -1.03 -31.70 -36.34
C VAL A 183 -2.38 -31.62 -35.62
N ILE A 184 -3.47 -32.04 -36.27
CA ILE A 184 -4.79 -32.12 -35.63
C ILE A 184 -4.79 -33.11 -34.46
N LYS A 185 -4.16 -34.28 -34.63
CA LYS A 185 -4.04 -35.27 -33.55
C LYS A 185 -3.18 -34.76 -32.40
N GLU A 186 -2.07 -34.09 -32.68
CA GLU A 186 -1.21 -33.48 -31.65
C GLU A 186 -1.97 -32.39 -30.88
N LEU A 187 -2.72 -31.52 -31.57
CA LEU A 187 -3.57 -30.51 -30.94
C LEU A 187 -4.64 -31.16 -30.04
N GLU A 188 -5.23 -32.27 -30.46
CA GLU A 188 -6.25 -32.97 -29.69
C GLU A 188 -5.66 -33.66 -28.44
N ILE A 189 -4.43 -34.19 -28.54
CA ILE A 189 -3.68 -34.74 -27.39
C ILE A 189 -3.33 -33.63 -26.40
N VAL A 190 -2.78 -32.51 -26.89
CA VAL A 190 -2.40 -31.36 -26.05
C VAL A 190 -3.63 -30.78 -25.35
N ARG A 191 -4.77 -30.70 -26.06
CA ARG A 191 -6.03 -30.24 -25.47
C ARG A 191 -6.51 -31.16 -24.34
N LYS A 192 -6.45 -32.48 -24.53
CA LYS A 192 -6.82 -33.44 -23.48
C LYS A 192 -5.90 -33.35 -22.27
N ALA A 193 -4.59 -33.24 -22.49
CA ALA A 193 -3.62 -33.06 -21.41
C ALA A 193 -3.84 -31.73 -20.66
N LEU A 194 -4.27 -30.68 -21.36
CA LEU A 194 -4.63 -29.40 -20.75
C LEU A 194 -5.88 -29.54 -19.87
N ASP A 195 -6.93 -30.19 -20.36
CA ASP A 195 -8.16 -30.42 -19.59
C ASP A 195 -7.89 -31.29 -18.34
N GLU A 196 -7.04 -32.32 -18.46
CA GLU A 196 -6.58 -33.13 -17.32
C GLU A 196 -5.82 -32.29 -16.30
N CYS A 197 -4.84 -31.48 -16.73
CA CYS A 197 -4.07 -30.58 -15.87
C CYS A 197 -4.97 -29.55 -15.14
N LEU A 198 -5.97 -29.00 -15.83
CA LEU A 198 -6.95 -28.09 -15.21
C LEU A 198 -7.77 -28.78 -14.11
N SER A 199 -8.18 -30.03 -14.34
CA SER A 199 -8.92 -30.83 -13.36
C SER A 199 -8.06 -31.17 -12.14
N GLU A 200 -6.79 -31.51 -12.33
CA GLU A 200 -5.83 -31.74 -11.25
C GLU A 200 -5.59 -30.46 -10.44
N MET A 201 -5.47 -29.31 -11.11
CA MET A 201 -5.30 -28.01 -10.46
C MET A 201 -6.51 -27.64 -9.59
N GLN A 202 -7.74 -27.91 -10.07
CA GLN A 202 -8.96 -27.73 -9.27
C GLN A 202 -8.98 -28.66 -8.05
N CYS A 203 -8.65 -29.94 -8.23
CA CYS A 203 -8.56 -30.90 -7.11
C CYS A 203 -7.52 -30.47 -6.05
N VAL A 204 -6.36 -29.98 -6.48
CA VAL A 204 -5.32 -29.47 -5.57
C VAL A 204 -5.82 -28.23 -4.83
N LYS A 205 -6.53 -27.33 -5.52
CA LYS A 205 -7.13 -26.14 -4.91
C LYS A 205 -8.14 -26.51 -3.83
N ASP A 206 -9.07 -27.43 -4.11
CA ASP A 206 -10.08 -27.87 -3.15
C ASP A 206 -9.42 -28.53 -1.91
N LYS A 207 -8.38 -29.34 -2.13
CA LYS A 207 -7.58 -29.93 -1.03
C LYS A 207 -6.87 -28.87 -0.18
N ALA A 208 -6.31 -27.84 -0.81
CA ALA A 208 -5.64 -26.74 -0.11
C ALA A 208 -6.64 -25.89 0.71
N GLU A 209 -7.83 -25.64 0.16
CA GLU A 209 -8.92 -24.95 0.87
C GLU A 209 -9.40 -25.76 2.08
N GLY A 210 -9.55 -27.08 1.93
CA GLY A 210 -9.85 -27.99 3.04
C GLY A 210 -8.78 -27.95 4.15
N LEU A 211 -7.49 -28.02 3.78
CA LEU A 211 -6.39 -27.93 4.76
C LEU A 211 -6.37 -26.58 5.48
N SER A 212 -6.64 -25.49 4.77
CA SER A 212 -6.75 -24.14 5.36
C SER A 212 -7.92 -24.06 6.36
N HIS A 213 -9.03 -24.73 6.07
CA HIS A 213 -10.17 -24.82 6.98
C HIS A 213 -9.82 -25.56 8.28
N GLU A 214 -9.23 -26.75 8.18
CA GLU A 214 -8.78 -27.52 9.34
C GLU A 214 -7.73 -26.75 10.17
N TYR A 215 -6.81 -26.05 9.51
CA TYR A 215 -5.83 -25.21 10.19
C TYR A 215 -6.48 -24.07 10.99
N ARG A 216 -7.48 -23.40 10.42
CA ARG A 216 -8.26 -22.36 11.13
C ARG A 216 -9.03 -22.93 12.32
N HIS A 217 -9.63 -24.11 12.15
CA HIS A 217 -10.31 -24.81 13.24
C HIS A 217 -9.35 -25.11 14.39
N LEU A 218 -8.20 -25.70 14.10
CA LEU A 218 -7.17 -26.05 15.08
C LEU A 218 -6.63 -24.81 15.82
N LEU A 219 -6.45 -23.67 15.11
CA LEU A 219 -6.05 -22.41 15.75
C LEU A 219 -7.08 -21.92 16.76
N THR A 220 -8.37 -22.06 16.42
CA THR A 220 -9.48 -21.65 17.27
C THR A 220 -9.56 -22.53 18.52
N GLU A 221 -9.42 -23.84 18.36
CA GLU A 221 -9.34 -24.76 19.51
C GLU A 221 -8.12 -24.47 20.39
N HIS A 222 -6.97 -24.18 19.79
CA HIS A 222 -5.78 -23.80 20.54
C HIS A 222 -5.99 -22.50 21.34
N GLU A 223 -6.64 -21.49 20.75
CA GLU A 223 -7.00 -20.24 21.45
C GLU A 223 -7.97 -20.49 22.62
N GLN A 224 -8.97 -21.35 22.42
CA GLN A 224 -9.91 -21.74 23.49
C GLN A 224 -9.22 -22.49 24.63
N MET A 225 -8.29 -23.39 24.31
CA MET A 225 -7.49 -24.13 25.30
C MET A 225 -6.54 -23.20 26.07
N GLN A 226 -5.93 -22.22 25.39
CA GLN A 226 -5.10 -21.20 26.03
C GLN A 226 -5.91 -20.30 26.98
N CYS A 227 -7.10 -19.86 26.58
CA CYS A 227 -8.01 -19.09 27.45
C CYS A 227 -8.49 -19.90 28.66
N SER A 228 -8.68 -21.22 28.48
CA SER A 228 -9.09 -22.13 29.57
C SER A 228 -7.95 -22.41 30.55
N CYS A 229 -6.69 -22.53 30.07
CA CYS A 229 -5.52 -22.72 30.93
C CYS A 229 -5.04 -21.43 31.62
N PHE A 230 -5.27 -20.25 31.02
CA PHE A 230 -4.94 -18.95 31.59
C PHE A 230 -6.16 -18.02 31.52
N PRO A 231 -7.09 -18.10 32.49
CA PRO A 231 -8.21 -17.18 32.51
C PRO A 231 -7.70 -15.74 32.69
N PRO A 232 -8.24 -14.75 31.96
CA PRO A 232 -7.85 -13.36 32.13
C PRO A 232 -8.08 -12.96 33.59
N ARG A 233 -7.02 -12.46 34.26
CA ARG A 233 -7.17 -11.87 35.60
C ARG A 233 -8.16 -10.72 35.48
N VAL A 234 -9.39 -10.97 35.92
CA VAL A 234 -10.41 -9.95 36.13
C VAL A 234 -9.77 -8.87 37.01
N LYS A 235 -9.49 -7.70 36.42
CA LYS A 235 -9.15 -6.50 37.18
C LYS A 235 -10.35 -6.22 38.07
N ARG A 236 -10.23 -6.51 39.37
CA ARG A 236 -11.17 -6.02 40.37
C ARG A 236 -11.05 -4.49 40.36
N GLU A 237 -12.09 -3.84 39.85
CA GLU A 237 -12.33 -2.43 40.08
C GLU A 237 -12.36 -2.17 41.59
N LYS A 238 -11.57 -1.19 42.01
CA LYS A 238 -11.66 -0.48 43.28
C LYS A 238 -11.69 1.00 42.95
#